data_AF-A0A6B3FSX2-F1
#
_entry.id   AF-A0A6B3FSX2-F1
#
_cell.length_a   1.000
_cell.length_b   1.000
_cell.length_c   1.000
_cell.angle_alpha   90.00
_cell.angle_beta   90.00
_cell.angle_gamma   90.00
#
_symmetry.space_group_name_H-M   'P 1'
#
loop_
_entity.id
_entity.type
_entity.pdbx_description
1 polymer ?
#
loop_
_entity_poly.entity_id
_entity_poly.type
_entity_poly.pdbx_seq_one_letter_code
_entity_poly.pdbx_strand_id
1 'polypeptide(L)'
;RLVVFLGGTIGNLLPQERATFLRSVRSLLSPGDALLLGTDLVKEEETLVAAYDDAAGVTAAFNKNVLSVVNRELGADFPLDGFDHRAVWNSEQRWIEMRLR
;
A
#
# COMPACT_ATOMS: atom_id res chain seq x y z
N ARG A 1 -20.81 6.83 -17.02
CA ARG A 1 -19.43 7.26 -16.68
C ARG A 1 -18.63 6.05 -16.23
N LEU A 2 -17.31 6.07 -16.43
CA LEU A 2 -16.42 5.02 -15.94
C LEU A 2 -15.54 5.61 -14.82
N VAL A 3 -15.64 5.05 -13.63
CA VAL A 3 -14.69 5.29 -12.53
C VAL A 3 -13.61 4.22 -12.60
N VAL A 4 -12.35 4.63 -12.49
CA VAL A 4 -11.19 3.74 -12.66
C VAL A 4 -10.32 3.83 -11.42
N PHE A 5 -10.02 2.68 -10.80
CA PHE A 5 -9.13 2.58 -9.66
C PHE A 5 -8.20 1.38 -9.83
N LEU A 6 -6.93 1.63 -10.17
CA LEU A 6 -5.99 0.61 -10.67
C LEU A 6 -4.80 0.42 -9.71
N GLY A 7 -3.87 -0.46 -10.09
CA GLY A 7 -2.58 -0.60 -9.41
C GLY A 7 -2.61 -1.31 -8.07
N GLY A 8 -3.72 -1.98 -7.71
CA GLY A 8 -3.86 -2.67 -6.43
C GLY A 8 -3.99 -1.75 -5.22
N THR A 9 -4.08 -0.43 -5.41
CA THR A 9 -4.13 0.58 -4.34
C THR A 9 -5.29 0.37 -3.37
N ILE A 10 -6.38 -0.27 -3.82
CA ILE A 10 -7.49 -0.70 -2.94
C ILE A 10 -7.02 -1.61 -1.78
N GLY A 11 -5.90 -2.32 -1.97
CA GLY A 11 -5.28 -3.17 -0.96
C GLY A 11 -4.63 -2.41 0.21
N ASN A 12 -4.36 -1.12 0.07
CA ASN A 12 -3.80 -0.28 1.14
C ASN A 12 -4.81 0.08 2.23
N LEU A 13 -6.10 -0.22 2.02
CA LEU A 13 -7.16 -0.02 2.99
C LEU A 13 -7.40 -1.31 3.77
N LEU A 14 -7.54 -1.22 5.10
CA LEU A 14 -7.93 -2.36 5.92
C LEU A 14 -9.33 -2.86 5.51
N PRO A 15 -9.71 -4.11 5.80
CA PRO A 15 -10.97 -4.69 5.29
C PRO A 15 -12.22 -3.84 5.57
N GLN A 16 -12.33 -3.24 6.76
CA GLN A 16 -13.47 -2.37 7.12
C GLN A 16 -13.46 -1.03 6.38
N GLU A 17 -12.28 -0.41 6.24
CA GLU A 17 -12.09 0.84 5.52
C GLU A 17 -12.36 0.65 4.03
N ARG A 18 -11.84 -0.45 3.46
CA ARG A 18 -12.06 -0.87 2.07
C ARG A 18 -13.55 -1.05 1.76
N ALA A 19 -14.28 -1.72 2.65
CA ALA A 19 -15.73 -1.88 2.50
C ALA A 19 -16.45 -0.53 2.54
N THR A 20 -16.04 0.39 3.42
CA THR A 20 -16.60 1.74 3.52
C THR A 20 -16.31 2.57 2.27
N PHE A 21 -15.08 2.49 1.76
CA PHE A 21 -14.67 3.13 0.51
C PHE A 21 -15.52 2.62 -0.67
N LEU A 22 -15.65 1.30 -0.84
CA LEU A 22 -16.44 0.72 -1.94
C LEU A 22 -17.93 1.08 -1.85
N ARG A 23 -18.50 1.16 -0.64
CA ARG A 23 -19.86 1.68 -0.44
C ARG A 23 -19.98 3.15 -0.86
N SER A 24 -18.97 3.96 -0.55
CA SER A 24 -18.94 5.38 -0.92
C SER A 24 -18.78 5.56 -2.44
N VAL A 25 -17.97 4.73 -3.10
CA VAL A 25 -17.91 4.71 -4.57
C VAL A 25 -19.28 4.35 -5.13
N ARG A 26 -19.91 3.29 -4.62
CA ARG A 26 -21.24 2.85 -5.09
C ARG A 26 -22.31 3.94 -4.93
N SER A 27 -22.31 4.72 -3.84
CA SER A 27 -23.32 5.77 -3.64
C SER A 27 -23.19 6.94 -4.61
N LEU A 28 -22.03 7.10 -5.26
CA LEU A 28 -21.78 8.14 -6.26
C LEU A 28 -22.10 7.69 -7.70
N LEU A 29 -22.35 6.40 -7.93
CA LEU A 29 -22.65 5.86 -9.26
C LEU A 29 -24.16 5.86 -9.55
N SER A 30 -24.52 6.33 -10.74
CA SER A 30 -25.89 6.24 -11.28
C SER A 30 -26.08 4.97 -12.13
N PRO A 31 -27.33 4.54 -12.40
CA PRO A 31 -27.58 3.48 -13.37
C PRO A 31 -26.91 3.77 -14.71
N GLY A 32 -26.14 2.80 -15.23
CA GLY A 32 -25.34 2.96 -16.46
C GLY A 32 -23.91 3.45 -16.24
N ASP A 33 -23.53 3.84 -15.01
CA ASP A 33 -22.13 4.02 -14.64
C ASP A 33 -21.45 2.68 -14.32
N ALA A 34 -20.13 2.65 -14.45
CA ALA A 34 -19.30 1.48 -14.20
C ALA A 34 -18.08 1.80 -13.34
N LEU A 35 -17.59 0.79 -12.63
CA LEU A 35 -16.31 0.80 -11.90
C LEU A 35 -15.37 -0.23 -12.54
N LEU A 36 -14.19 0.21 -12.96
CA LEU A 36 -13.06 -0.65 -13.30
C LEU A 36 -12.06 -0.65 -12.14
N LEU A 37 -11.88 -1.82 -11.52
CA LEU A 37 -11.04 -1.98 -10.33
C LEU A 37 -9.89 -2.95 -10.61
N GLY A 38 -8.67 -2.51 -10.32
CA GLY A 38 -7.47 -3.35 -10.33
C GLY A 38 -7.19 -3.92 -8.94
N THR A 39 -7.09 -5.24 -8.85
CA THR A 39 -6.73 -5.97 -7.63
C THR A 39 -5.53 -6.87 -7.90
N ASP A 40 -4.45 -6.70 -7.13
CA ASP A 40 -3.39 -7.69 -7.16
C ASP A 40 -3.83 -8.97 -6.44
N LEU A 41 -3.42 -10.12 -6.96
CA LEU A 41 -3.86 -11.43 -6.49
C LEU A 41 -2.80 -12.10 -5.62
N VAL A 42 -3.25 -12.99 -4.73
CA VAL A 42 -2.35 -13.87 -3.99
C VAL A 42 -1.59 -14.76 -4.98
N LYS A 43 -0.30 -14.92 -4.73
CA LYS A 43 0.66 -15.72 -5.50
C LYS A 43 1.79 -16.18 -4.56
N GLU A 44 2.85 -16.74 -5.11
CA GLU A 44 3.99 -17.21 -4.32
C GLU A 44 4.56 -16.11 -3.41
N GLU A 45 4.79 -16.45 -2.14
CA GLU A 45 5.25 -15.52 -1.11
C GLU A 45 6.56 -14.84 -1.50
N GLU A 46 7.52 -15.58 -2.04
CA GLU A 46 8.79 -15.03 -2.49
C GLU A 46 8.60 -13.95 -3.57
N THR A 47 7.66 -14.17 -4.50
CA THR A 47 7.32 -13.17 -5.53
C THR A 47 6.69 -11.92 -4.90
N LEU A 48 5.82 -12.11 -3.91
CA LEU A 48 5.16 -11.01 -3.20
C LEU A 48 6.17 -10.21 -2.36
N VAL A 49 7.07 -10.86 -1.63
CA VAL A 49 8.07 -10.19 -0.80
C VAL A 49 9.09 -9.47 -1.67
N ALA A 50 9.64 -10.13 -2.70
CA ALA A 50 10.63 -9.52 -3.60
C ALA A 50 10.10 -8.29 -4.35
N ALA A 51 8.78 -8.21 -4.60
CA ALA A 51 8.16 -7.03 -5.20
C ALA A 51 8.16 -5.78 -4.28
N TYR A 52 8.35 -5.97 -2.97
CA TYR A 52 8.40 -4.90 -1.97
C TYR A 52 9.74 -4.80 -1.24
N ASP A 53 10.71 -5.66 -1.58
CA ASP A 53 12.07 -5.66 -1.05
C ASP A 53 13.06 -5.88 -2.20
N ASP A 54 13.08 -4.92 -3.12
CA ASP A 54 13.89 -5.02 -4.34
C ASP A 54 15.39 -4.87 -4.04
N ALA A 55 16.21 -5.63 -4.78
CA ALA A 55 17.66 -5.64 -4.60
C ALA A 55 18.36 -4.29 -4.87
N ALA A 56 17.70 -3.37 -5.59
CA ALA A 56 18.21 -2.02 -5.82
C ALA A 56 17.96 -1.07 -4.63
N GLY A 57 17.20 -1.50 -3.62
CA GLY A 57 16.89 -0.73 -2.42
C GLY A 57 15.91 0.43 -2.66
N VAL A 58 15.20 0.44 -3.79
CA VAL A 58 14.29 1.55 -4.13
C VAL A 58 13.09 1.57 -3.19
N THR A 59 12.51 0.40 -2.87
CA THR A 59 11.38 0.29 -1.95
C THR A 59 11.79 0.61 -0.51
N ALA A 60 13.01 0.25 -0.13
CA ALA A 60 13.58 0.64 1.15
C ALA A 60 13.72 2.17 1.28
N ALA A 61 14.26 2.83 0.25
CA ALA A 61 14.35 4.29 0.19
C ALA A 61 12.97 4.96 0.22
N PHE A 62 12.00 4.41 -0.52
CA PHE A 62 10.62 4.87 -0.51
C PHE A 62 9.97 4.76 0.87
N ASN A 63 10.13 3.62 1.56
CA ASN A 63 9.56 3.43 2.89
C ASN A 63 10.18 4.40 3.91
N LYS A 64 11.53 4.52 3.93
CA LYS A 64 12.25 5.45 4.83
C LYS A 64 11.93 6.92 4.56
N ASN A 65 11.48 7.29 3.36
CA ASN A 65 11.14 8.67 3.03
C ASN A 65 10.03 9.24 3.94
N VAL A 66 9.16 8.40 4.51
CA VAL A 66 8.16 8.88 5.49
C VAL A 66 8.83 9.57 6.69
N LEU A 67 9.99 9.08 7.13
CA LEU A 67 10.75 9.68 8.23
C LEU A 67 11.34 11.04 7.82
N SER A 68 11.83 11.16 6.57
CA SER A 68 12.29 12.44 6.03
C SER A 68 11.16 13.47 5.94
N VAL A 69 9.96 13.05 5.55
CA VAL A 69 8.76 13.90 5.55
C VAL A 69 8.44 14.36 6.97
N VAL A 70 8.43 13.45 7.95
CA VAL A 70 8.17 13.80 9.35
C VAL A 70 9.23 14.78 9.91
N ASN A 71 10.51 14.55 9.61
CA ASN A 71 11.59 15.48 9.99
C ASN A 71 11.35 16.89 9.44
N ARG A 72 11.01 16.98 8.15
CA ARG A 72 10.81 18.26 7.47
C ARG A 72 9.54 18.99 7.92
N GLU A 73 8.41 18.28 7.98
CA GLU A 73 7.09 18.91 8.21
C GLU A 73 6.82 19.14 9.69
N LEU A 74 7.37 18.30 10.58
CA LEU A 74 7.08 18.34 12.02
C LEU A 74 8.30 18.71 12.88
N GLY A 75 9.45 19.02 12.25
CA GLY A 75 10.67 19.38 12.97
C GLY A 75 11.26 18.23 13.79
N ALA A 76 11.01 16.97 13.39
CA ALA A 76 11.58 15.79 14.01
C ALA A 76 13.04 15.54 13.56
N ASP A 77 13.70 14.56 14.19
CA ASP A 77 15.12 14.27 14.04
C ASP A 77 15.41 12.77 13.81
N PHE A 78 14.51 12.03 13.16
CA PHE A 78 14.70 10.61 12.88
C PHE A 78 15.99 10.35 12.07
N PRO A 79 16.92 9.52 12.57
CA PRO A 79 18.10 9.12 11.82
C PRO A 79 17.73 8.00 10.83
N LEU A 80 17.57 8.33 9.54
CA LEU A 80 17.12 7.37 8.52
C LEU A 80 17.97 6.09 8.43
N ASP A 81 19.28 6.21 8.63
CA ASP A 81 20.21 5.07 8.60
C ASP A 81 20.08 4.17 9.85
N GLY A 82 19.38 4.65 10.88
CA GLY A 82 19.05 3.87 12.08
C GLY A 82 17.80 3.00 11.94
N PHE A 83 17.12 3.00 10.79
CA PHE A 83 15.94 2.19 10.53
C PHE A 83 16.16 1.23 9.37
N ASP A 84 15.81 -0.04 9.55
CA ASP A 84 15.87 -1.05 8.49
C ASP A 84 14.50 -1.25 7.84
N HIS A 85 14.48 -1.28 6.51
CA HIS A 85 13.28 -1.68 5.75
C HIS A 85 13.06 -3.19 5.89
N ARG A 86 11.80 -3.60 6.07
CA ARG A 86 11.41 -5.00 6.02
C ARG A 86 10.04 -5.18 5.36
N ALA A 87 10.00 -5.93 4.26
CA ALA A 87 8.76 -6.45 3.69
C ALA A 87 8.41 -7.80 4.35
N VAL A 88 7.15 -7.98 4.73
CA VAL A 88 6.65 -9.21 5.35
C VAL A 88 5.33 -9.60 4.71
N TRP A 89 5.22 -10.84 4.24
CA TRP A 89 3.94 -11.43 3.90
C TRP A 89 3.21 -11.87 5.16
N ASN A 90 1.99 -11.38 5.34
CA ASN A 90 1.09 -11.84 6.38
C ASN A 90 0.15 -12.89 5.78
N SER A 91 0.43 -14.18 6.03
CA SER A 91 -0.34 -15.28 5.44
C SER A 91 -1.77 -15.41 5.99
N GLU A 92 -1.99 -15.00 7.24
CA GLU A 92 -3.31 -15.01 7.88
C GLU A 92 -4.23 -13.96 7.23
N GLN A 93 -3.73 -12.73 7.08
CA GLN A 93 -4.48 -11.61 6.53
C GLN A 93 -4.39 -11.52 4.99
N ARG A 94 -3.42 -12.22 4.40
CA ARG A 94 -3.11 -12.26 2.97
C ARG A 94 -2.76 -10.90 2.37
N TRP A 95 -1.80 -10.19 2.97
CA TRP A 95 -1.24 -8.94 2.42
C TRP A 95 0.26 -8.79 2.71
N ILE A 96 0.93 -7.90 1.97
CA ILE A 96 2.29 -7.46 2.29
C ILE A 96 2.24 -6.30 3.28
N GLU A 97 3.16 -6.30 4.23
CA GLU A 97 3.41 -5.22 5.16
C GLU A 97 4.82 -4.67 4.95
N MET A 98 4.94 -3.35 4.83
CA MET A 98 6.23 -2.66 4.88
C MET A 98 6.44 -2.08 6.26
N ARG A 99 7.56 -2.43 6.88
CA ARG A 99 7.90 -2.02 8.25
C ARG A 99 9.26 -1.32 8.26
N LEU A 100 9.44 -0.40 9.21
CA LEU A 100 10.73 0.16 9.60
C LEU A 100 11.03 -0.35 11.01
N ARG A 101 12.18 -1.01 11.18
CA ARG A 101 12.65 -1.55 12.47
C ARG A 101 13.83 -0.76 12.99
#